data_AF-A0A382DZM0-F1
#
_entry.id   AF-A0A382DZM0-F1
#
_cell.length_a   1.000
_cell.length_b   1.000
_cell.length_c   1.000
_cell.angle_alpha   90.00
_cell.angle_beta   90.00
_cell.angle_gamma   90.00
#
_symmetry.space_group_name_H-M   'P 1'
#
loop_
_entity.id
_entity.type
_entity.pdbx_description
1 polymer ?
#
loop_
_entity_poly.entity_id
_entity_poly.type
_entity_poly.pdbx_seq_one_letter_code
_entity_poly.pdbx_strand_id
1 'polypeptide(L)'
;MLHTSGRELEELVQSAVCSASNHGILLIVETDDPESQIFLNTEPVRRALVRSGMDIAPKHYEPAETWASTEAALEKLDAITFYEHNVGHITPLIAENIRMALEQHPEDEVLLAIRKAAEANARNWNYIAAILRRWAIEGRPEELDHGRDGTAERDLKEDRSDQ
;
A
#
# COMPACT_ATOMS: atom_id res chain seq x y z
N MET A 1 -12.14 -9.51 -27.26
CA MET A 1 -13.61 -9.45 -27.42
C MET A 1 -14.16 -8.90 -26.12
N LEU A 2 -14.59 -7.64 -26.09
CA LEU A 2 -15.21 -7.05 -24.90
C LEU A 2 -16.70 -7.43 -24.94
N HIS A 3 -17.05 -8.54 -24.28
CA HIS A 3 -18.44 -8.87 -23.98
C HIS A 3 -18.79 -8.26 -22.63
N THR A 4 -18.97 -6.95 -22.58
CA THR A 4 -19.54 -6.28 -21.42
C THR A 4 -20.95 -5.87 -21.82
N SER A 5 -21.95 -6.35 -21.09
CA SER A 5 -23.35 -5.99 -21.32
C SER A 5 -23.51 -4.48 -21.12
N GLY A 6 -24.41 -3.81 -21.88
CA GLY A 6 -24.58 -2.35 -21.79
C GLY A 6 -24.79 -1.84 -20.36
N ARG A 7 -25.50 -2.63 -19.54
CA ARG A 7 -25.74 -2.32 -18.12
C ARG A 7 -24.49 -2.42 -17.24
N GLU A 8 -23.63 -3.41 -17.49
CA GLU A 8 -22.38 -3.58 -16.73
C GLU A 8 -21.42 -2.41 -17.02
N LEU A 9 -21.42 -1.92 -18.26
CA LEU A 9 -20.62 -0.74 -18.64
C LEU A 9 -21.18 0.52 -17.98
N GLU A 10 -22.49 0.70 -17.95
CA GLU A 10 -23.15 1.81 -17.26
C GLU A 10 -22.82 1.82 -15.76
N GLU A 11 -22.89 0.66 -15.09
CA GLU A 11 -22.53 0.52 -13.67
C GLU A 11 -21.06 0.86 -13.41
N LEU A 12 -20.14 0.40 -14.27
CA LEU A 12 -18.72 0.71 -14.16
C LEU A 12 -18.44 2.20 -14.35
N VAL A 13 -19.07 2.83 -15.34
CA VAL A 13 -18.94 4.27 -15.59
C VAL A 13 -19.49 5.07 -14.41
N GLN A 14 -20.66 4.68 -13.89
CA GLN A 14 -21.27 5.35 -12.74
C GLN A 14 -20.37 5.24 -11.49
N SER A 15 -19.81 4.07 -11.24
CA SER A 15 -18.86 3.84 -10.15
C SER A 15 -17.62 4.72 -10.30
N ALA A 16 -17.03 4.79 -11.49
CA ALA A 16 -15.86 5.62 -11.77
C ALA A 16 -16.14 7.13 -11.59
N VAL A 17 -17.29 7.60 -12.05
CA VAL A 17 -17.72 9.00 -11.90
C VAL A 17 -17.94 9.35 -10.43
N CYS A 18 -18.62 8.49 -9.67
CA CYS A 18 -18.80 8.66 -8.23
C CYS A 18 -17.47 8.71 -7.48
N SER A 19 -16.54 7.81 -7.81
CA SER A 19 -15.19 7.80 -7.25
C SER A 19 -14.46 9.11 -7.52
N ALA A 20 -14.40 9.54 -8.79
CA ALA A 20 -13.76 10.80 -9.16
C ALA A 20 -14.40 12.04 -8.51
N SER A 21 -15.71 12.00 -8.23
CA SER A 21 -16.35 13.06 -7.45
C SER A 21 -15.95 13.03 -5.97
N ASN A 22 -15.88 11.86 -5.34
CA ASN A 22 -15.42 11.72 -3.96
C ASN A 22 -13.97 12.19 -3.76
N HIS A 23 -13.10 11.94 -4.76
CA HIS A 23 -11.72 12.43 -4.78
C HIS A 23 -11.59 13.92 -5.09
N GLY A 24 -12.70 14.64 -5.30
CA GLY A 24 -12.68 16.07 -5.60
C GLY A 24 -12.09 16.40 -6.98
N ILE A 25 -12.09 15.45 -7.92
CA ILE A 25 -11.67 15.68 -9.31
C ILE A 25 -12.86 16.20 -10.12
N LEU A 26 -14.05 15.65 -9.89
CA LEU A 26 -15.29 16.00 -10.58
C LEU A 26 -16.33 16.64 -9.64
N LEU A 27 -17.08 17.59 -10.17
CA LEU A 27 -18.29 18.15 -9.58
C LEU A 27 -19.49 17.59 -10.33
N ILE A 28 -20.42 16.97 -9.61
CA ILE A 28 -21.70 16.53 -10.16
C ILE A 28 -22.74 17.53 -9.69
N VAL A 29 -23.40 18.20 -10.63
CA VAL A 29 -24.49 19.13 -10.31
C VAL A 29 -25.80 18.49 -10.77
N GLU A 30 -26.72 18.34 -9.82
CA GLU A 30 -28.08 17.92 -10.11
C GLU A 30 -28.83 19.12 -10.68
N THR A 31 -29.26 19.00 -11.93
CA THR A 31 -30.15 19.95 -12.59
C THR A 31 -31.57 19.41 -12.56
N ASP A 32 -32.58 20.28 -12.80
CA ASP A 32 -33.98 19.85 -12.94
C ASP A 32 -34.23 18.92 -14.15
N ASP A 33 -33.24 18.81 -15.05
CA ASP A 33 -33.23 17.82 -16.13
C ASP A 33 -32.86 16.42 -15.62
N PRO A 34 -33.35 15.35 -16.27
CA PRO A 34 -33.09 13.96 -15.88
C PRO A 34 -31.62 13.53 -16.01
N GLU A 35 -30.74 14.39 -16.54
CA GLU A 35 -29.31 14.11 -16.69
C GLU A 35 -28.46 15.00 -15.78
N SER A 36 -27.71 14.39 -14.87
CA SER A 36 -26.74 15.09 -14.03
C SER A 36 -25.59 15.62 -14.88
N GLN A 37 -25.23 16.89 -14.71
CA GLN A 37 -24.10 17.48 -15.43
C GLN A 37 -22.80 17.30 -14.64
N ILE A 38 -21.76 16.82 -15.32
CA ILE A 38 -20.44 16.55 -14.75
C ILE A 38 -19.47 17.66 -15.18
N PHE A 39 -18.84 18.31 -14.20
CA PHE A 39 -17.86 19.36 -14.40
C PHE A 39 -16.52 18.99 -13.76
N LEU A 40 -15.42 19.56 -14.26
CA LEU A 40 -14.12 19.46 -13.58
C LEU A 40 -14.12 20.34 -12.32
N ASN A 41 -13.60 19.83 -11.21
CA ASN A 41 -13.49 20.58 -9.94
C ASN A 41 -12.31 21.55 -9.94
N THR A 42 -12.26 22.44 -10.94
CA THR A 42 -11.25 23.50 -11.02
C THR A 42 -11.84 24.83 -10.56
N GLU A 43 -10.96 25.68 -10.01
CA GLU A 43 -11.36 26.99 -9.50
C GLU A 43 -11.99 27.91 -10.58
N PRO A 44 -11.53 27.95 -11.85
CA PRO A 44 -12.22 28.69 -12.91
C PRO A 44 -13.65 28.19 -13.17
N VAL A 45 -13.86 26.87 -13.21
CA VAL A 45 -15.17 26.26 -13.45
C VAL A 45 -16.11 26.51 -12.28
N ARG A 46 -15.62 26.36 -11.05
CA ARG A 46 -16.35 26.64 -9.81
C ARG A 46 -16.92 28.06 -9.80
N ARG A 47 -16.10 29.05 -10.15
CA ARG A 47 -16.55 30.44 -10.27
C ARG A 47 -17.59 30.66 -11.37
N ALA A 48 -17.47 29.95 -12.49
CA ALA A 48 -18.45 30.05 -13.57
C ALA A 48 -19.81 29.49 -13.13
N LEU A 49 -19.84 28.35 -12.43
CA LEU A 49 -21.06 27.72 -11.91
C LEU A 49 -21.80 28.60 -10.90
N VAL A 50 -21.07 29.22 -9.96
CA VAL A 50 -21.65 30.18 -9.01
C VAL A 50 -22.26 31.39 -9.73
N ARG A 51 -21.58 31.90 -10.77
CA ARG A 51 -22.10 33.03 -11.56
C ARG A 51 -23.38 32.69 -12.32
N SER A 52 -23.55 31.43 -12.74
CA SER A 52 -24.79 30.95 -13.34
C SER A 52 -25.91 30.69 -12.33
N GLY A 53 -25.67 30.88 -11.03
CA GLY A 53 -26.66 30.66 -9.98
C GLY A 53 -26.84 29.18 -9.59
N MET A 54 -25.88 28.31 -9.95
CA MET A 54 -25.90 26.92 -9.49
C MET A 54 -25.36 26.83 -8.05
N ASP A 55 -26.05 26.06 -7.22
CA ASP A 55 -25.57 25.75 -5.87
C ASP A 55 -24.50 24.66 -5.94
N ILE A 56 -23.29 25.03 -5.55
CA ILE A 56 -22.13 24.14 -5.47
C ILE A 56 -21.65 24.14 -4.03
N ALA A 57 -22.33 23.38 -3.18
CA ALA A 57 -21.92 23.22 -1.79
C ALA A 57 -20.44 22.74 -1.75
N PRO A 58 -19.57 23.40 -0.96
CA PRO A 58 -18.20 22.93 -0.80
C PRO A 58 -18.24 21.60 -0.06
N LYS A 59 -18.13 20.49 -0.80
CA LYS A 59 -17.84 19.20 -0.19
C LYS A 59 -16.41 19.30 0.36
N HIS A 60 -16.25 18.97 1.64
CA HIS A 60 -14.93 18.74 2.20
C HIS A 60 -14.39 17.46 1.55
N TYR A 61 -13.56 17.63 0.53
CA TYR A 61 -12.82 16.53 -0.07
C TYR A 61 -11.64 16.24 0.85
N GLU A 62 -11.63 15.05 1.45
CA GLU A 62 -10.40 14.50 2.02
C GLU A 62 -9.34 14.54 0.90
N PRO A 63 -8.12 15.05 1.14
CA PRO A 63 -7.02 14.98 0.18
C PRO A 63 -6.61 13.50 0.01
N ALA A 64 -7.42 12.73 -0.69
CA ALA A 64 -7.04 11.42 -1.15
C ALA A 64 -6.08 11.65 -2.32
N GLU A 65 -4.82 11.31 -2.10
CA GLU A 65 -3.75 11.41 -3.10
C GLU A 65 -4.25 10.88 -4.45
N THR A 66 -3.96 11.61 -5.53
CA THR A 66 -4.45 11.34 -6.91
C THR A 66 -3.85 10.07 -7.54
N TRP A 67 -3.07 9.32 -6.77
CA TRP A 67 -2.63 7.99 -7.16
C TRP A 67 -3.76 7.01 -6.89
N ALA A 68 -3.93 6.02 -7.78
CA ALA A 68 -4.88 4.96 -7.55
C ALA A 68 -4.62 4.36 -6.17
N SER A 69 -5.52 4.62 -5.23
CA SER A 69 -5.65 3.80 -4.03
C SER A 69 -6.15 2.45 -4.51
N THR A 70 -5.25 1.63 -5.03
CA THR A 70 -5.52 0.21 -5.09
C THR A 70 -5.74 -0.20 -3.64
N GLU A 71 -6.89 -0.77 -3.33
CA GLU A 71 -7.15 -1.44 -2.06
C GLU A 71 -6.08 -2.51 -1.73
N ALA A 72 -5.18 -2.82 -2.67
CA ALA A 72 -3.94 -3.57 -2.49
C ALA A 72 -2.77 -2.82 -1.79
N ALA A 73 -2.87 -1.50 -1.59
CA ALA A 73 -1.80 -0.66 -1.03
C ALA A 73 -2.00 -0.32 0.46
N LEU A 74 -3.16 -0.65 1.05
CA LEU A 74 -3.36 -0.53 2.50
C LEU A 74 -3.26 -1.91 3.15
N GLU A 75 -2.34 -2.02 4.11
CA GLU A 75 -2.11 -3.13 5.05
C GLU A 75 -1.11 -4.24 4.67
N LYS A 76 0.00 -3.85 4.05
CA LYS A 76 1.30 -4.46 4.34
C LYS A 76 2.32 -3.32 4.38
N LEU A 77 3.18 -3.25 5.39
CA LEU A 77 4.37 -2.41 5.27
C LEU A 77 5.20 -3.03 4.16
N ASP A 78 4.98 -2.59 2.92
CA ASP A 78 5.69 -3.07 1.73
C ASP A 78 7.19 -3.04 2.03
N ALA A 79 7.92 -4.08 1.67
CA ALA A 79 9.36 -4.20 1.92
C ALA A 79 10.12 -2.95 1.45
N ILE A 80 9.56 -2.24 0.45
CA ILE A 80 9.93 -0.91 -0.01
C ILE A 80 9.89 0.14 1.12
N THR A 81 8.73 0.37 1.76
CA THR A 81 8.60 1.34 2.86
C THR A 81 9.50 0.99 4.04
N PHE A 82 9.63 -0.30 4.37
CA PHE A 82 10.51 -0.73 5.46
C PHE A 82 11.99 -0.48 5.15
N TYR A 83 12.39 -0.69 3.89
CA TYR A 83 13.73 -0.35 3.41
C TYR A 83 14.00 1.16 3.49
N GLU A 84 13.06 2.01 3.05
CA GLU A 84 13.25 3.46 3.06
C GLU A 84 13.48 4.03 4.46
N HIS A 85 12.70 3.56 5.44
CA HIS A 85 12.83 4.01 6.83
C HIS A 85 14.18 3.59 7.44
N ASN A 86 14.62 2.35 7.21
CA ASN A 86 15.72 1.76 7.97
C ASN A 86 17.07 1.80 7.25
N VAL A 87 17.09 1.87 5.92
CA VAL A 87 18.30 1.73 5.09
C VAL A 87 18.65 3.05 4.42
N GLY A 88 17.73 3.58 3.62
CA GLY A 88 17.94 4.84 2.89
C GLY A 88 17.07 4.94 1.63
N HIS A 89 17.34 5.97 0.83
CA HIS A 89 16.51 6.32 -0.33
C HIS A 89 16.47 5.18 -1.35
N ILE A 90 15.26 4.87 -1.85
CA ILE A 90 15.10 3.89 -2.91
C ILE A 90 15.47 4.51 -4.26
N THR A 91 16.28 3.77 -5.00
CA THR A 91 16.55 4.02 -6.42
C THR A 91 15.81 2.98 -7.26
N PRO A 92 15.53 3.22 -8.55
CA PRO A 92 14.84 2.25 -9.39
C PRO A 92 15.49 0.86 -9.41
N LEU A 93 16.82 0.80 -9.32
CA LEU A 93 17.56 -0.47 -9.24
C LEU A 93 17.30 -1.22 -7.93
N ILE A 94 17.24 -0.50 -6.80
CA ILE A 94 16.93 -1.10 -5.50
C ILE A 94 15.48 -1.57 -5.45
N ALA A 95 14.55 -0.80 -6.00
CA ALA A 95 13.14 -1.20 -6.11
C ALA A 95 13.00 -2.52 -6.89
N GLU A 96 13.68 -2.64 -8.03
CA GLU A 96 13.69 -3.88 -8.81
C GLU A 96 14.32 -5.04 -8.03
N ASN A 97 15.42 -4.80 -7.31
CA ASN A 97 16.03 -5.84 -6.50
C ASN A 97 15.12 -6.32 -5.35
N ILE A 98 14.39 -5.41 -4.69
CA ILE A 98 13.40 -5.75 -3.66
C ILE A 98 12.28 -6.61 -4.28
N ARG A 99 11.78 -6.20 -5.45
CA ARG A 99 10.77 -6.95 -6.21
C ARG A 99 11.25 -8.37 -6.52
N MET A 100 12.47 -8.51 -7.04
CA MET A 100 13.08 -9.82 -7.34
C MET A 100 13.30 -10.67 -6.08
N ALA A 101 13.60 -10.05 -4.94
CA ALA A 101 13.74 -10.76 -3.67
C ALA A 101 12.40 -11.31 -3.19
N LEU A 102 11.32 -10.52 -3.30
CA LEU A 102 9.95 -10.95 -2.96
C LEU A 102 9.42 -12.07 -3.87
N GLU A 103 9.93 -12.19 -5.10
CA GLU A 103 9.61 -13.33 -5.98
C GLU A 103 10.28 -14.64 -5.52
N GLN A 104 11.40 -14.55 -4.83
CA GLN A 104 12.24 -15.69 -4.45
C GLN A 104 12.10 -16.09 -2.98
N HIS A 105 11.70 -15.14 -2.13
CA HIS A 105 11.64 -15.29 -0.68
C HIS A 105 10.28 -14.83 -0.14
N PRO A 106 9.77 -15.50 0.92
CA PRO A 106 8.70 -14.96 1.73
C PRO A 106 9.01 -13.53 2.22
N GLU A 107 7.99 -12.67 2.25
CA GLU A 107 8.18 -11.25 2.57
C GLU A 107 8.71 -11.01 3.99
N ASP A 108 8.34 -11.84 4.94
CA ASP A 108 8.83 -11.79 6.31
C ASP A 108 10.34 -12.06 6.41
N GLU A 109 10.89 -12.91 5.53
CA GLU A 109 12.35 -13.06 5.38
C GLU A 109 12.95 -11.75 4.85
N VAL A 110 12.37 -11.17 3.79
CA VAL A 110 12.88 -9.90 3.22
C VAL A 110 12.89 -8.78 4.28
N LEU A 111 11.81 -8.62 5.03
CA LEU A 111 11.72 -7.64 6.12
C LEU A 111 12.75 -7.91 7.23
N LEU A 112 12.94 -9.17 7.63
CA LEU A 112 13.92 -9.53 8.64
C LEU A 112 15.37 -9.28 8.16
N ALA A 113 15.66 -9.55 6.89
CA ALA A 113 16.97 -9.26 6.31
C ALA A 113 17.27 -7.75 6.30
N ILE A 114 16.28 -6.93 5.94
CA ILE A 114 16.39 -5.46 6.00
C ILE A 114 16.64 -5.00 7.44
N ARG A 115 15.92 -5.57 8.42
CA ARG A 115 16.09 -5.25 9.84
C ARG A 115 17.50 -5.58 10.33
N LYS A 116 17.98 -6.79 10.05
CA LYS A 116 19.34 -7.22 10.43
C LYS A 116 20.42 -6.35 9.79
N ALA A 117 20.21 -5.90 8.55
CA ALA A 117 21.13 -4.96 7.89
C ALA A 117 21.18 -3.59 8.57
N ALA A 118 20.01 -3.07 8.99
CA ALA A 118 19.92 -1.81 9.71
C ALA A 118 20.57 -1.88 11.11
N GLU A 119 20.30 -2.95 11.86
CA GLU A 119 20.88 -3.20 13.19
C GLU A 119 22.40 -3.37 13.13
N ALA A 120 22.91 -4.05 12.09
CA ALA A 120 24.34 -4.18 11.85
C ALA A 120 25.01 -2.87 11.34
N ASN A 121 24.22 -1.80 11.16
CA ASN A 121 24.62 -0.55 10.49
C ASN A 121 25.21 -0.77 9.08
N ALA A 122 24.95 -1.93 8.48
CA ALA A 122 25.33 -2.31 7.13
C ALA A 122 24.19 -1.99 6.16
N ARG A 123 23.84 -0.70 6.10
CA ARG A 123 22.69 -0.15 5.34
C ARG A 123 22.95 -0.12 3.83
N ASN A 124 23.21 -1.28 3.25
CA ASN A 124 23.38 -1.46 1.82
C ASN A 124 22.68 -2.73 1.33
N TRP A 125 22.17 -2.68 0.10
CA TRP A 125 21.46 -3.80 -0.51
C TRP A 125 22.30 -5.06 -0.63
N ASN A 126 23.61 -4.95 -0.91
CA ASN A 126 24.49 -6.11 -1.05
C ASN A 126 24.54 -6.96 0.22
N TYR A 127 24.47 -6.33 1.40
CA TYR A 127 24.42 -7.00 2.68
C TYR A 127 23.08 -7.72 2.89
N ILE A 128 21.97 -7.05 2.57
CA ILE A 128 20.61 -7.63 2.61
C ILE A 128 20.54 -8.86 1.68
N ALA A 129 21.03 -8.73 0.45
CA ALA A 129 21.08 -9.83 -0.52
C ALA A 129 22.01 -10.97 -0.07
N ALA A 130 23.06 -10.70 0.71
CA ALA A 130 23.89 -11.74 1.29
C ALA A 130 23.15 -12.54 2.38
N ILE A 131 22.36 -11.86 3.22
CA ILE A 131 21.51 -12.51 4.23
C ILE A 131 20.48 -13.41 3.55
N LEU A 132 19.77 -12.90 2.54
CA LEU A 132 18.76 -13.66 1.81
C LEU A 132 19.35 -14.89 1.10
N ARG A 133 20.49 -14.73 0.42
CA ARG A 133 21.20 -15.87 -0.21
C ARG A 133 21.62 -16.93 0.80
N ARG A 134 22.00 -16.52 2.02
CA ARG A 134 22.36 -17.44 3.09
C ARG A 134 21.13 -18.26 3.52
N TRP A 135 19.98 -17.62 3.72
CA TRP A 135 18.74 -18.32 4.06
C TRP A 135 18.18 -19.19 2.93
N ALA A 136 18.42 -18.82 1.66
CA ALA A 136 18.11 -19.70 0.53
C ALA A 136 18.85 -21.06 0.60
N ILE A 137 20.03 -21.10 1.23
CA ILE A 137 20.87 -22.29 1.35
C ILE A 137 20.64 -23.01 2.69
N GLU A 138 20.62 -22.25 3.79
CA GLU A 138 20.55 -22.77 5.16
C GLU A 138 19.11 -23.04 5.63
N GLY A 139 18.11 -22.49 4.94
CA GLY A 139 16.71 -22.53 5.34
C GLY A 139 16.25 -21.26 6.06
N ARG A 140 14.93 -21.19 6.33
CA ARG A 140 14.26 -20.05 6.98
C ARG A 140 14.82 -19.84 8.40
N PRO A 141 15.08 -18.60 8.84
CA PRO A 141 15.67 -18.35 10.15
C PRO A 141 14.74 -18.78 11.30
N GLU A 142 15.33 -19.29 12.39
CA GLU A 142 14.62 -19.74 13.61
C GLU A 142 13.68 -18.66 14.19
N GLU A 143 14.08 -17.40 14.06
CA GLU A 143 13.30 -16.22 14.49
C GLU A 143 11.92 -16.12 13.79
N LEU A 144 11.76 -16.76 12.62
CA LEU A 144 10.51 -16.84 11.85
C LEU A 144 9.83 -18.22 11.95
N ASP A 145 10.42 -19.16 12.67
CA ASP A 145 9.95 -20.55 12.78
C ASP A 145 8.92 -20.76 13.90
N HIS A 146 8.78 -19.77 14.80
CA HIS A 146 7.78 -19.76 15.89
C HIS A 146 6.33 -19.49 15.40
N GLY A 147 5.87 -20.23 14.40
CA GLY A 147 4.50 -20.13 13.88
C GLY A 147 3.88 -21.46 13.46
N ARG A 148 4.59 -22.59 13.59
CA ARG A 148 4.02 -23.88 13.20
C ARG A 148 4.61 -25.09 13.95
N ASP A 149 4.78 -25.00 15.26
CA ASP A 149 4.49 -26.16 16.11
C ASP A 149 4.26 -25.71 17.55
N GLY A 150 3.19 -26.22 18.15
CA GLY A 150 2.89 -26.00 19.56
C GLY A 150 3.86 -26.76 20.45
N THR A 151 3.95 -26.30 21.70
CA THR A 151 4.57 -27.00 22.84
C THR A 151 6.09 -27.20 22.80
N ALA A 152 6.79 -26.20 23.35
CA ALA A 152 7.82 -26.49 24.33
C ALA A 152 7.80 -25.38 25.38
N GLU A 153 6.97 -25.57 26.41
CA GLU A 153 7.33 -25.11 27.75
C GLU A 153 8.77 -25.54 28.00
N ARG A 154 9.71 -24.59 27.95
CA ARG A 154 10.97 -24.76 28.65
C ARG A 154 10.78 -24.11 30.00
N ASP A 155 10.42 -24.97 30.94
CA ASP A 155 10.53 -24.81 32.37
C ASP A 155 11.72 -23.91 32.75
N LEU A 156 11.43 -22.64 33.00
CA LEU A 156 12.22 -21.85 33.94
C LEU A 156 11.72 -22.21 35.33
N LYS A 157 12.01 -23.43 35.77
CA LYS A 157 11.93 -23.75 37.18
C LYS A 157 13.14 -23.09 37.83
N GLU A 158 12.87 -21.94 38.44
CA GLU A 158 13.76 -21.26 39.37
C GLU A 158 14.22 -22.28 40.42
N ASP A 159 15.43 -22.82 40.24
CA ASP A 159 16.13 -23.54 41.30
C ASP A 159 16.90 -22.51 42.13
N ARG A 160 16.15 -21.70 42.88
CA ARG A 160 16.67 -20.88 43.98
C ARG A 160 15.82 -21.08 45.23
N SER A 161 15.92 -22.28 45.78
CA SER A 161 15.90 -22.48 47.23
C SER A 161 16.53 -23.82 47.52
N ASP A 162 17.78 -23.80 47.94
CA ASP A 162 18.24 -24.65 49.03
C ASP A 162 19.48 -24.02 49.69
N GLN A 163 19.31 -23.74 50.99
CA GLN A 163 20.27 -23.54 52.08
C GLN A 163 21.23 -22.34 52.10
#